data_AF-A0A1J3CGJ8-F1
#
_entry.id   AF-A0A1J3CGJ8-F1
#
_cell.length_a   1.000
_cell.length_b   1.000
_cell.length_c   1.000
_cell.angle_alpha   90.00
_cell.angle_beta   90.00
_cell.angle_gamma   90.00
#
_symmetry.space_group_name_H-M   'P 1'
#
loop_
_entity.id
_entity.type
_entity.pdbx_description
1 polymer ?
#
loop_
_entity_poly.entity_id
_entity_poly.type
_entity_poly.pdbx_seq_one_letter_code
_entity_poly.pdbx_strand_id
1 'polypeptide(L)'
;DMMIENLREARLQRMQKVQDLAVYLLELWNLLDTPAEEQNIFHNVTCSIAFSESEITEANILSVDSIKRVEDEVIRLSKLKTTKIKEVILRKKLELEEISRKMHMAPQVLKSENFSVEAIESGVKDPEQLLEQIDTEIAKVKEEASSRKEILEKVEKWMSACEEESWLEEYNRDDNRYNAGRGAHLTLKRAEKARILVNKLPGMVEALTAKVTTWEDERGNEFL
;
A
#
# COMPACT_ATOMS: atom_id res chain seq x y z
N ASP A 1 -18.25 -12.49 -57.50
CA ASP A 1 -19.28 -13.26 -56.77
C ASP A 1 -19.47 -12.67 -55.39
N MET A 2 -20.63 -12.10 -55.10
CA MET A 2 -20.92 -11.40 -53.83
C MET A 2 -20.68 -12.30 -52.59
N MET A 3 -20.90 -13.60 -52.74
CA MET A 3 -20.67 -14.59 -51.68
C MET A 3 -19.19 -14.77 -51.31
N ILE A 4 -18.28 -14.61 -52.28
CA ILE A 4 -16.83 -14.72 -52.05
C ILE A 4 -16.32 -13.50 -51.27
N GLU A 5 -16.80 -12.30 -51.63
CA GLU A 5 -16.41 -11.08 -50.92
C GLU A 5 -16.91 -11.08 -49.47
N ASN A 6 -18.15 -11.51 -49.23
CA ASN A 6 -18.69 -11.64 -47.87
C ASN A 6 -17.87 -12.61 -46.99
N LEU A 7 -17.36 -13.71 -47.58
CA LEU A 7 -16.53 -14.68 -46.84
C LEU A 7 -15.14 -14.13 -46.53
N ARG A 8 -14.55 -13.33 -47.42
CA ARG A 8 -13.28 -12.64 -47.18
C ARG A 8 -13.41 -11.60 -46.08
N GLU A 9 -14.45 -10.79 -46.11
CA GLU A 9 -14.72 -9.80 -45.07
C GLU A 9 -14.91 -10.46 -43.70
N ALA A 10 -15.71 -11.52 -43.62
CA ALA A 10 -15.90 -12.27 -42.38
C ALA A 10 -14.60 -12.91 -41.86
N ARG A 11 -13.72 -13.39 -42.75
CA ARG A 11 -12.40 -13.92 -42.40
C ARG A 11 -11.51 -12.82 -41.81
N LEU A 12 -11.46 -11.65 -42.46
CA LEU A 12 -10.68 -10.50 -42.01
C LEU A 12 -11.14 -10.00 -40.64
N GLN A 13 -12.46 -9.85 -40.43
CA GLN A 13 -13.03 -9.45 -39.15
C GLN A 13 -12.68 -10.43 -38.02
N ARG A 14 -12.76 -11.74 -38.29
CA ARG A 14 -12.38 -12.76 -37.31
C ARG A 14 -10.89 -12.74 -37.00
N MET A 15 -10.04 -12.51 -38.01
CA MET A 15 -8.60 -12.39 -37.82
C MET A 15 -8.27 -11.21 -36.93
N GLN A 16 -8.80 -10.02 -37.23
CA GLN A 16 -8.58 -8.83 -36.41
C GLN A 16 -8.99 -9.08 -34.96
N LYS A 17 -10.17 -9.67 -34.76
CA LYS A 17 -10.67 -10.00 -33.43
C LYS A 17 -9.75 -10.95 -32.66
N VAL A 18 -9.21 -12.00 -33.30
CA VAL A 18 -8.27 -12.92 -32.66
C VAL A 18 -6.98 -12.20 -32.30
N GLN A 19 -6.46 -11.33 -33.16
CA GLN A 19 -5.25 -10.56 -32.91
C GLN A 19 -5.44 -9.58 -31.74
N ASP A 20 -6.57 -8.86 -31.70
CA ASP A 20 -6.89 -7.96 -30.59
C ASP A 20 -6.99 -8.72 -29.26
N LEU A 21 -7.67 -9.87 -29.26
CA LEU A 21 -7.76 -10.73 -28.07
C LEU A 21 -6.39 -11.29 -27.66
N ALA A 22 -5.53 -11.62 -28.62
CA ALA A 22 -4.19 -12.13 -28.38
C ALA A 22 -3.29 -11.06 -27.73
N VAL A 23 -3.38 -9.80 -28.18
CA VAL A 23 -2.68 -8.67 -27.55
C VAL A 23 -3.15 -8.50 -26.12
N TYR A 24 -4.47 -8.50 -25.89
CA TYR A 24 -5.02 -8.35 -24.53
C TYR A 24 -4.67 -9.53 -23.60
N LEU A 25 -4.59 -10.76 -24.13
CA LEU A 25 -4.09 -11.93 -23.39
C LEU A 25 -2.65 -11.73 -22.92
N LEU A 26 -1.76 -11.24 -23.80
CA LEU A 26 -0.37 -10.95 -23.45
C LEU A 26 -0.28 -9.90 -22.33
N GLU A 27 -1.08 -8.84 -22.41
CA GLU A 27 -1.15 -7.82 -21.35
C GLU A 27 -1.60 -8.42 -20.01
N LEU A 28 -2.66 -9.24 -20.02
CA LEU A 28 -3.15 -9.90 -18.81
C LEU A 28 -2.13 -10.88 -18.24
N TRP A 29 -1.43 -11.66 -19.07
CA TRP A 29 -0.41 -12.59 -18.59
C TRP A 29 0.78 -11.88 -17.97
N ASN A 30 1.24 -10.79 -18.58
CA ASN A 30 2.31 -9.96 -18.02
C ASN A 30 1.90 -9.32 -16.70
N LEU A 31 0.65 -8.86 -16.60
CA LEU A 31 0.14 -8.24 -15.38
C LEU A 31 -0.10 -9.25 -14.24
N LEU A 32 -0.53 -10.46 -14.58
CA LEU A 32 -0.92 -11.48 -13.61
C LEU A 32 0.20 -12.46 -13.26
N ASP A 33 1.38 -12.32 -13.89
CA ASP A 33 2.49 -13.25 -13.86
C ASP A 33 2.04 -14.69 -14.20
N THR A 34 1.28 -14.84 -15.29
CA THR A 34 0.70 -16.14 -15.67
C THR A 34 1.80 -17.15 -16.04
N PRO A 35 1.80 -18.38 -15.51
CA PRO A 35 2.81 -19.39 -15.81
C PRO A 35 2.91 -19.76 -17.29
N ALA A 36 4.12 -20.07 -17.77
CA ALA A 36 4.37 -20.40 -19.18
C ALA A 36 3.56 -21.60 -19.67
N GLU A 37 3.27 -22.56 -18.79
CA GLU A 37 2.45 -23.73 -19.08
C GLU A 37 1.01 -23.34 -19.43
N GLU A 38 0.43 -22.37 -18.72
CA GLU A 38 -0.89 -21.82 -19.02
C GLU A 38 -0.87 -20.98 -20.31
N GLN A 39 0.20 -20.20 -20.54
CA GLN A 39 0.34 -19.39 -21.76
C GLN A 39 0.48 -20.25 -23.02
N ASN A 40 1.21 -21.37 -22.95
CA ASN A 40 1.48 -22.26 -24.08
C ASN A 40 0.18 -22.85 -24.69
N ILE A 41 -0.88 -22.96 -23.90
CA ILE A 41 -2.21 -23.42 -24.33
C ILE A 41 -2.81 -22.52 -25.44
N PHE A 42 -2.35 -21.27 -25.52
CA PHE A 42 -2.79 -20.25 -26.48
C PHE A 42 -1.66 -19.76 -27.39
N HIS A 43 -0.54 -20.50 -27.49
CA HIS A 43 0.62 -20.10 -28.29
C HIS A 43 0.27 -19.79 -29.76
N ASN A 44 -0.54 -20.64 -30.40
CA ASN A 44 -0.93 -20.43 -31.80
C ASN A 44 -1.75 -19.13 -31.99
N VAL A 45 -2.50 -18.73 -30.96
CA VAL A 45 -3.27 -17.48 -30.96
C VAL A 45 -2.34 -16.28 -30.82
N THR A 46 -1.33 -16.32 -29.96
CA THR A 46 -0.38 -15.22 -29.81
C THR A 46 0.58 -15.11 -31.00
N CYS A 47 0.96 -16.22 -31.62
CA CYS A 47 1.69 -16.20 -32.90
C CYS A 47 0.88 -15.55 -34.02
N SER A 48 -0.46 -15.60 -33.97
CA SER A 48 -1.31 -15.01 -35.00
C SER A 48 -1.23 -13.48 -35.12
N ILE A 49 -0.70 -12.80 -34.09
CA ILE A 49 -0.45 -11.35 -34.10
C ILE A 49 0.50 -10.97 -35.26
N ALA A 50 1.46 -11.83 -35.58
CA ALA A 50 2.46 -11.57 -36.62
C ALA A 50 2.04 -12.02 -38.03
N PHE A 51 0.91 -12.74 -38.17
CA PHE A 51 0.49 -13.30 -39.46
C PHE A 51 -0.36 -12.33 -40.28
N SER A 52 -0.11 -12.28 -41.59
CA SER A 52 -1.02 -11.66 -42.57
C SER A 52 -2.19 -12.59 -42.93
N GLU A 53 -3.24 -12.05 -43.56
CA GLU A 53 -4.43 -12.83 -43.95
C GLU A 53 -4.11 -14.09 -44.77
N SER A 54 -3.09 -14.00 -45.63
CA SER A 54 -2.59 -15.08 -46.49
C SER A 54 -1.74 -16.13 -45.76
N GLU A 55 -1.19 -15.80 -44.59
CA GLU A 55 -0.28 -16.66 -43.83
C GLU A 55 -0.98 -17.49 -42.76
N ILE A 56 -2.25 -17.17 -42.45
CA ILE A 56 -3.08 -18.02 -41.58
C ILE A 56 -3.52 -19.26 -42.37
N THR A 57 -2.64 -20.26 -42.40
CA THR A 57 -2.88 -21.57 -42.99
C THR A 57 -3.31 -22.61 -41.95
N GLU A 58 -3.17 -22.33 -40.65
CA GLU A 58 -3.59 -23.25 -39.59
C GLU A 58 -5.12 -23.38 -39.55
N ALA A 59 -5.58 -24.59 -39.83
CA ALA A 59 -6.98 -24.94 -39.72
C ALA A 59 -7.47 -24.70 -38.28
N ASN A 60 -8.64 -24.08 -38.16
CA ASN A 60 -9.39 -23.82 -36.93
C ASN A 60 -9.03 -22.60 -36.08
N ILE A 61 -7.93 -21.86 -36.28
CA ILE A 61 -7.66 -20.64 -35.46
C ILE A 61 -8.82 -19.61 -35.56
N LEU A 62 -9.32 -19.40 -36.77
CA LEU A 62 -10.45 -18.49 -37.05
C LEU A 62 -11.83 -19.16 -36.89
N SER A 63 -11.88 -20.37 -36.33
CA SER A 63 -13.14 -21.04 -36.03
C SER A 63 -13.88 -20.29 -34.92
N VAL A 64 -15.21 -20.40 -34.94
CA VAL A 64 -16.05 -19.79 -33.91
C VAL A 64 -15.70 -20.35 -32.52
N ASP A 65 -15.44 -21.65 -32.43
CA ASP A 65 -15.10 -22.30 -31.16
C ASP A 65 -13.73 -21.86 -30.63
N SER A 66 -12.74 -21.68 -31.50
CA SER A 66 -11.42 -21.16 -31.11
C SER A 66 -11.49 -19.72 -30.63
N ILE A 67 -12.21 -18.84 -31.35
CA ILE A 67 -12.42 -17.46 -30.92
C ILE A 67 -13.10 -17.43 -29.55
N LYS A 68 -14.17 -18.21 -29.39
CA LYS A 68 -14.90 -18.30 -28.12
C LYS A 68 -14.00 -18.76 -26.98
N ARG A 69 -13.14 -19.75 -27.21
CA ARG A 69 -12.19 -20.24 -26.20
C ARG A 69 -11.22 -19.14 -25.74
N VAL A 70 -10.76 -18.30 -26.67
CA VAL A 70 -9.89 -17.16 -26.37
C VAL A 70 -10.65 -16.09 -25.59
N GLU A 71 -11.89 -15.77 -25.98
CA GLU A 71 -12.76 -14.85 -25.25
C GLU A 71 -13.05 -15.32 -23.83
N ASP A 72 -13.39 -16.59 -23.65
CA ASP A 72 -13.65 -17.20 -22.35
C ASP A 72 -12.42 -17.11 -21.43
N GLU A 73 -11.22 -17.29 -21.98
CA GLU A 73 -9.96 -17.14 -21.24
C GLU A 73 -9.69 -15.68 -20.87
N VAL A 74 -9.89 -14.74 -21.79
CA VAL A 74 -9.80 -13.30 -21.51
C VAL A 74 -10.76 -12.92 -20.38
N ILE A 75 -12.00 -13.43 -20.39
CA ILE A 75 -12.99 -13.19 -19.34
C ILE A 75 -12.52 -13.80 -18.02
N ARG A 76 -11.99 -15.02 -18.03
CA ARG A 76 -11.46 -15.69 -16.84
C ARG A 76 -10.33 -14.89 -16.20
N LEU A 77 -9.35 -14.46 -17.00
CA LEU A 77 -8.20 -13.68 -16.54
C LEU A 77 -8.61 -12.28 -16.09
N SER A 78 -9.56 -11.63 -16.78
CA SER A 78 -10.10 -10.33 -16.37
C SER A 78 -10.81 -10.42 -15.00
N LYS A 79 -11.56 -11.49 -14.75
CA LYS A 79 -12.15 -11.75 -13.42
C LYS A 79 -11.08 -12.00 -12.37
N LEU A 80 -10.05 -12.77 -12.69
CA LEU A 80 -8.93 -13.03 -11.79
C LEU A 80 -8.17 -11.74 -11.44
N LYS A 81 -7.94 -10.86 -12.42
CA LYS A 81 -7.38 -9.51 -12.21
C LYS A 81 -8.20 -8.71 -11.22
N THR A 82 -9.51 -8.63 -11.40
CA THR A 82 -10.40 -7.94 -10.46
C THR A 82 -10.30 -8.56 -9.05
N THR A 83 -10.30 -9.89 -8.93
CA THR A 83 -10.13 -10.56 -7.62
C THR A 83 -8.80 -10.19 -6.96
N LYS A 84 -7.68 -10.27 -7.70
CA LYS A 84 -6.36 -9.89 -7.17
C LYS A 84 -6.32 -8.41 -6.73
N ILE A 85 -6.90 -7.50 -7.52
CA ILE A 85 -6.98 -6.08 -7.15
C ILE A 85 -7.74 -5.90 -5.83
N LYS A 86 -8.89 -6.57 -5.65
CA LYS A 86 -9.65 -6.53 -4.39
C LYS A 86 -8.81 -7.00 -3.20
N GLU A 87 -8.08 -8.10 -3.35
CA GLU A 87 -7.19 -8.60 -2.30
C GLU A 87 -6.09 -7.58 -1.94
N VAL A 88 -5.52 -6.91 -2.95
CA VAL A 88 -4.53 -5.85 -2.73
C VAL A 88 -5.14 -4.67 -1.98
N ILE A 89 -6.34 -4.22 -2.37
CA ILE A 89 -7.06 -3.13 -1.71
C ILE A 89 -7.32 -3.49 -0.23
N LEU A 90 -7.81 -4.69 0.05
CA LEU A 90 -8.05 -5.14 1.43
C LEU A 90 -6.76 -5.14 2.27
N ARG A 91 -5.65 -5.62 1.72
CA ARG A 91 -4.34 -5.59 2.40
C ARG A 91 -3.87 -4.16 2.66
N LYS A 92 -4.03 -3.28 1.69
CA LYS A 92 -3.70 -1.85 1.79
C LYS A 92 -4.53 -1.13 2.86
N LYS A 93 -5.81 -1.48 3.02
CA LYS A 93 -6.64 -0.98 4.13
C LYS A 93 -6.07 -1.38 5.49
N LEU A 94 -5.67 -2.65 5.64
CA LEU A 94 -5.07 -3.14 6.89
C LEU A 94 -3.74 -2.44 7.20
N GLU A 95 -2.91 -2.18 6.18
CA GLU A 95 -1.68 -1.40 6.33
C GLU A 95 -1.98 0.02 6.85
N LEU A 96 -3.00 0.67 6.27
CA LEU A 96 -3.41 2.01 6.68
C LEU A 96 -3.96 2.04 8.11
N GLU A 97 -4.75 1.04 8.51
CA GLU A 97 -5.21 0.82 9.89
C GLU A 97 -4.04 0.70 10.86
N GLU A 98 -3.04 -0.09 10.50
CA GLU A 98 -1.88 -0.32 11.35
C GLU A 98 -1.04 0.95 11.56
N ILE A 99 -0.77 1.70 10.48
CA ILE A 99 -0.04 2.97 10.55
C ILE A 99 -0.79 3.97 11.41
N SER A 100 -2.10 4.13 11.16
CA SER A 100 -2.93 5.10 11.88
C SER A 100 -2.96 4.80 13.37
N ARG A 101 -3.13 3.52 13.74
CA ARG A 101 -3.11 3.08 15.14
C ARG A 101 -1.76 3.33 15.81
N LYS A 102 -0.64 3.01 15.14
CA LYS A 102 0.71 3.18 15.71
C LYS A 102 1.05 4.65 15.97
N MET A 103 0.52 5.56 15.16
CA MET A 103 0.81 7.00 15.27
C MET A 103 -0.31 7.79 15.96
N HIS A 104 -1.24 7.10 16.63
CA HIS A 104 -2.38 7.70 17.32
C HIS A 104 -3.20 8.65 16.44
N MET A 105 -3.34 8.32 15.15
CA MET A 105 -4.12 9.10 14.18
C MET A 105 -5.59 8.71 14.22
N ALA A 106 -6.47 9.66 13.89
CA ALA A 106 -7.90 9.40 13.86
C ALA A 106 -8.27 8.33 12.79
N PRO A 107 -9.18 7.38 13.08
CA PRO A 107 -9.57 6.32 12.13
C PRO A 107 -10.35 6.79 10.88
N GLN A 108 -10.43 8.11 10.63
CA GLN A 108 -11.39 8.71 9.70
C GLN A 108 -11.20 8.26 8.24
N VAL A 109 -9.97 7.93 7.86
CA VAL A 109 -9.61 7.51 6.49
C VAL A 109 -10.27 6.19 6.08
N LEU A 110 -10.65 5.35 7.05
CA LEU A 110 -11.18 3.99 6.80
C LEU A 110 -12.71 3.89 6.88
N LYS A 111 -13.35 4.87 7.53
CA LYS A 111 -14.81 4.96 7.59
C LYS A 111 -15.43 5.48 6.28
N SER A 112 -14.58 5.90 5.35
CA SER A 112 -15.03 6.37 4.07
C SER A 112 -15.57 5.22 3.24
N GLU A 113 -16.86 5.25 2.94
CA GLU A 113 -17.52 4.43 1.89
C GLU A 113 -16.79 4.54 0.53
N ASN A 114 -15.87 5.50 0.39
CA ASN A 114 -15.02 5.70 -0.75
C ASN A 114 -14.14 4.49 -1.11
N PHE A 115 -13.80 3.60 -0.18
CA PHE A 115 -12.96 2.42 -0.47
C PHE A 115 -13.70 1.08 -0.47
N SER A 116 -15.04 1.06 -0.49
CA SER A 116 -15.85 -0.16 -0.46
C SER A 116 -15.51 -1.11 -1.62
N VAL A 117 -15.17 -2.37 -1.29
CA VAL A 117 -14.91 -3.44 -2.27
C VAL A 117 -16.23 -3.95 -2.86
N GLU A 118 -17.31 -3.82 -2.11
CA GLU A 118 -18.68 -4.15 -2.50
C GLU A 118 -19.15 -3.24 -3.67
N ALA A 119 -18.66 -2.00 -3.74
CA ALA A 119 -18.91 -1.10 -4.87
C ALA A 119 -18.26 -1.54 -6.19
N ILE A 120 -17.21 -2.38 -6.13
CA ILE A 120 -16.65 -3.03 -7.32
C ILE A 120 -17.61 -4.10 -7.84
N GLU A 121 -18.29 -4.83 -6.95
CA GLU A 121 -19.19 -5.93 -7.32
C GLU A 121 -20.47 -5.43 -7.99
N SER A 122 -20.95 -4.25 -7.58
CA SER A 122 -22.07 -3.58 -8.23
C SER A 122 -21.70 -2.84 -9.51
N GLY A 123 -20.43 -2.85 -9.92
CA GLY A 123 -19.92 -2.15 -11.11
C GLY A 123 -19.93 -0.62 -10.97
N VAL A 124 -20.13 -0.10 -9.75
CA VAL A 124 -20.18 1.35 -9.47
C VAL A 124 -18.79 1.96 -9.48
N LYS A 125 -17.77 1.18 -9.10
CA LYS A 125 -16.36 1.63 -9.09
C LYS A 125 -15.49 0.73 -9.93
N ASP A 126 -14.62 1.37 -10.71
CA ASP A 126 -13.54 0.70 -11.39
C ASP A 126 -12.50 0.21 -10.37
N PRO A 127 -12.08 -1.07 -10.41
CA PRO A 127 -11.10 -1.62 -9.48
C PRO A 127 -9.75 -0.90 -9.51
N GLU A 128 -9.28 -0.49 -10.69
CA GLU A 128 -7.95 0.10 -10.87
C GLU A 128 -7.91 1.53 -10.33
N GLN A 129 -8.94 2.32 -10.62
CA GLN A 129 -9.10 3.65 -10.04
C GLN A 129 -9.21 3.59 -8.51
N LEU A 130 -9.90 2.59 -7.97
CA LEU A 130 -10.00 2.42 -6.52
C LEU A 130 -8.65 2.08 -5.90
N LEU A 131 -7.85 1.25 -6.58
CA LEU A 131 -6.49 0.91 -6.18
C LEU A 131 -5.57 2.14 -6.16
N GLU A 132 -5.64 2.99 -7.19
CA GLU A 132 -4.86 4.24 -7.25
C GLU A 132 -5.27 5.23 -6.14
N GLN A 133 -6.56 5.33 -5.85
CA GLN A 133 -7.07 6.18 -4.77
C GLN A 133 -6.56 5.74 -3.40
N ILE A 134 -6.58 4.43 -3.11
CA ILE A 134 -6.05 3.93 -1.82
C ILE A 134 -4.54 4.10 -1.73
N ASP A 135 -3.80 3.99 -2.84
CA ASP A 135 -2.36 4.26 -2.87
C ASP A 135 -2.03 5.72 -2.56
N THR A 136 -2.77 6.64 -3.15
CA THR A 136 -2.65 8.07 -2.88
C THR A 136 -2.93 8.38 -1.40
N GLU A 137 -3.96 7.74 -0.83
CA GLU A 137 -4.33 7.95 0.56
C GLU A 137 -3.30 7.35 1.53
N ILE A 138 -2.75 6.16 1.23
CA ILE A 138 -1.65 5.57 1.99
C ILE A 138 -0.44 6.51 1.99
N ALA A 139 -0.10 7.12 0.85
CA ALA A 139 1.02 8.04 0.77
C ALA A 139 0.84 9.25 1.72
N LYS A 140 -0.35 9.86 1.73
CA LYS A 140 -0.68 10.96 2.65
C LYS A 140 -0.60 10.52 4.11
N VAL A 141 -1.18 9.37 4.46
CA VAL A 141 -1.13 8.84 5.83
C VAL A 141 0.30 8.53 6.26
N LYS A 142 1.15 8.02 5.36
CA LYS A 142 2.58 7.77 5.65
C LYS A 142 3.37 9.05 5.88
N GLU A 143 3.09 10.09 5.10
CA GLU A 143 3.68 11.42 5.30
C GLU A 143 3.28 11.98 6.67
N GLU A 144 1.99 11.95 6.99
CA GLU A 144 1.48 12.43 8.27
C GLU A 144 2.02 11.62 9.46
N ALA A 145 2.06 10.29 9.33
CA ALA A 145 2.66 9.38 10.30
C ALA A 145 4.14 9.71 10.56
N SER A 146 4.90 10.05 9.51
CA SER A 146 6.32 10.42 9.64
C SER A 146 6.48 11.74 10.39
N SER A 147 5.62 12.72 10.11
CA SER A 147 5.60 14.00 10.81
C SER A 147 5.27 13.84 12.30
N ARG A 148 4.22 13.08 12.63
CA ARG A 148 3.85 12.76 14.03
C ARG A 148 4.94 11.97 14.75
N LYS A 149 5.60 11.03 14.08
CA LYS A 149 6.68 10.22 14.66
C LYS A 149 7.80 11.08 15.23
N GLU A 150 8.22 12.14 14.54
CA GLU A 150 9.27 13.04 15.04
C GLU A 150 8.91 13.77 16.33
N ILE A 151 7.61 14.03 16.55
CA ILE A 151 7.09 14.65 17.78
C ILE A 151 7.02 13.57 18.87
N LEU A 152 6.44 12.41 18.58
CA LEU A 152 6.34 11.29 19.52
C LEU A 152 7.70 10.85 20.06
N GLU A 153 8.74 10.79 19.23
CA GLU A 153 10.11 10.47 19.68
C GLU A 153 10.69 11.54 20.64
N LYS A 154 10.29 12.81 20.51
CA LYS A 154 10.69 13.87 21.44
C LYS A 154 9.92 13.76 22.75
N VAL A 155 8.62 13.46 22.66
CA VAL A 155 7.77 13.20 23.83
C VAL A 155 8.32 12.03 24.63
N GLU A 156 8.66 10.91 23.99
CA GLU A 156 9.25 9.73 24.66
C GLU A 156 10.55 10.09 25.40
N LYS A 157 11.47 10.79 24.74
CA LYS A 157 12.73 11.25 25.37
C LYS A 157 12.48 12.18 26.55
N TRP A 158 11.52 13.09 26.43
CA TRP A 158 11.14 14.00 27.51
C TRP A 158 10.52 13.24 28.69
N MET A 159 9.59 12.31 28.43
CA MET A 159 8.98 11.48 29.47
C MET A 159 10.01 10.65 30.23
N SER A 160 10.96 9.99 29.54
CA SER A 160 12.04 9.27 30.21
C SER A 160 12.95 10.17 31.05
N ALA A 161 13.15 11.43 30.65
CA ALA A 161 13.88 12.40 31.44
C ALA A 161 13.11 12.83 32.70
N CYS A 162 11.78 12.99 32.61
CA CYS A 162 10.90 13.25 33.76
C CYS A 162 10.86 12.05 34.74
N GLU A 163 10.93 10.82 34.24
CA GLU A 163 11.05 9.62 35.08
C GLU A 163 12.38 9.61 35.86
N GLU A 164 13.50 9.96 35.21
CA GLU A 164 14.79 10.09 35.89
C GLU A 164 14.84 11.27 36.87
N GLU A 165 14.13 12.37 36.58
CA GLU A 165 13.94 13.49 37.51
C GLU A 165 13.21 13.03 38.77
N SER A 166 12.06 12.36 38.61
CA SER A 166 11.27 11.82 39.71
C SER A 166 12.08 10.87 40.57
N TRP A 167 12.84 9.96 39.95
CA TRP A 167 13.77 9.07 40.64
C TRP A 167 14.86 9.84 41.41
N LEU A 168 15.44 10.89 40.81
CA LEU A 168 16.46 11.71 41.45
C LEU A 168 15.91 12.49 42.65
N GLU A 169 14.66 12.98 42.57
CA GLU A 169 13.99 13.62 43.71
C GLU A 169 13.81 12.66 44.87
N GLU A 170 13.31 11.44 44.61
CA GLU A 170 13.19 10.39 45.61
C GLU A 170 14.54 10.06 46.25
N TYR A 171 15.58 9.89 45.43
CA TYR A 171 16.94 9.64 45.89
C TYR A 171 17.49 10.80 46.75
N ASN A 172 17.16 12.05 46.43
CA ASN A 172 17.61 13.21 47.20
C ASN A 172 16.92 13.33 48.56
N ARG A 173 15.71 12.77 48.72
CA ARG A 173 14.96 12.75 49.99
C ARG A 173 15.39 11.61 50.93
N ASP A 174 16.17 10.64 50.44
CA ASP A 174 16.67 9.53 51.26
C ASP A 174 17.84 9.98 52.17
N ASP A 175 17.62 10.01 53.47
CA ASP A 175 18.64 10.34 54.48
C ASP A 175 19.81 9.33 54.51
N ASN A 176 19.57 8.09 54.05
CA ASN A 176 20.58 7.03 53.99
C ASN A 176 21.34 6.97 52.65
N ARG A 177 21.18 7.96 51.77
CA ARG A 177 21.74 7.99 50.41
C ARG A 177 23.26 7.91 50.30
N TYR A 178 23.99 8.22 51.39
CA TYR A 178 25.45 8.17 51.47
C TYR A 178 25.98 6.94 52.23
N ASN A 179 25.16 5.90 52.41
CA ASN A 179 25.65 4.67 53.02
C ASN A 179 26.87 4.11 52.24
N ALA A 180 27.87 3.61 52.96
CA ALA A 180 29.08 3.04 52.36
C ALA A 180 28.87 1.58 51.92
N GLY A 181 27.63 1.23 51.52
CA GLY A 181 27.25 -0.11 51.10
C GLY A 181 27.83 -0.50 49.74
N ARG A 182 27.95 -1.82 49.50
CA ARG A 182 28.32 -2.35 48.18
C ARG A 182 27.27 -1.90 47.14
N GLY A 183 27.69 -1.09 46.16
CA GLY A 183 26.82 -0.57 45.10
C GLY A 183 26.54 0.94 45.17
N ALA A 184 26.85 1.62 46.28
CA ALA A 184 26.59 3.05 46.46
C ALA A 184 27.20 3.94 45.36
N HIS A 185 28.41 3.63 44.89
CA HIS A 185 29.06 4.38 43.81
C HIS A 185 28.31 4.32 42.47
N LEU A 186 27.56 3.23 42.19
CA LEU A 186 26.75 3.10 40.97
C LEU A 186 25.51 4.00 41.05
N THR A 187 24.84 4.00 42.20
CA THR A 187 23.69 4.89 42.46
C THR A 187 24.11 6.35 42.39
N LEU A 188 25.26 6.70 42.96
CA LEU A 188 25.82 8.05 42.94
C LEU A 188 26.18 8.48 41.50
N LYS A 189 26.72 7.55 40.69
CA LYS A 189 26.98 7.77 39.25
C LYS A 189 25.68 7.94 38.44
N ARG A 190 24.61 7.20 38.77
CA ARG A 190 23.29 7.39 38.15
C ARG A 190 22.72 8.77 38.51
N ALA A 191 22.78 9.16 39.78
CA ALA A 191 22.33 10.48 40.24
C ALA A 191 23.05 11.62 39.50
N GLU A 192 24.35 11.50 39.28
CA GLU A 192 25.09 12.51 38.50
C GLU A 192 24.63 12.58 37.04
N LYS A 193 24.40 11.44 36.39
CA LYS A 193 23.83 11.39 35.03
C LYS A 193 22.42 11.98 34.98
N ALA A 194 21.58 11.66 35.97
CA ALA A 194 20.22 12.17 36.07
C ALA A 194 20.23 13.71 36.21
N ARG A 195 21.11 14.29 37.03
CA ARG A 195 21.25 15.77 37.13
C ARG A 195 21.57 16.41 35.78
N ILE A 196 22.50 15.84 35.02
CA ILE A 196 22.86 16.34 33.69
C ILE A 196 21.65 16.27 32.74
N LEU A 197 20.83 15.22 32.84
CA LEU A 197 19.63 15.05 32.03
C LEU A 197 18.52 16.04 32.45
N VAL A 198 18.27 16.19 33.74
CA VAL A 198 17.32 17.15 34.32
C VAL A 198 17.63 18.58 33.89
N ASN A 199 18.91 18.96 33.90
CA ASN A 199 19.35 20.28 33.41
C ASN A 199 19.01 20.55 31.94
N LYS A 200 18.72 19.50 31.15
CA LYS A 200 18.32 19.61 29.74
C LYS A 200 16.80 19.63 29.54
N LEU A 201 16.00 19.34 30.57
CA LEU A 201 14.53 19.29 30.48
C LEU A 201 13.93 20.58 29.89
N PRO A 202 14.32 21.80 30.32
CA PRO A 202 13.76 23.03 29.74
C PRO A 202 13.97 23.12 28.23
N GLY A 203 15.18 22.79 27.74
CA GLY A 203 15.48 22.80 26.31
C GLY A 203 14.74 21.70 25.53
N MET A 204 14.45 20.56 26.16
CA MET A 204 13.60 19.51 25.56
C MET A 204 12.15 19.98 25.41
N VAL A 205 11.61 20.66 26.44
CA VAL A 205 10.26 21.25 26.39
C VAL A 205 10.19 22.31 25.31
N GLU A 206 11.14 23.26 25.27
CA GLU A 206 11.19 24.30 24.23
C GLU A 206 11.24 23.70 22.82
N ALA A 207 12.08 22.68 22.60
CA ALA A 207 12.18 22.00 21.31
C ALA A 207 10.91 21.24 20.93
N LEU A 208 10.24 20.63 21.91
CA LEU A 208 8.96 19.95 21.71
C LEU A 208 7.86 20.95 21.37
N THR A 209 7.72 22.02 22.16
CA THR A 209 6.74 23.09 21.92
C THR A 209 6.93 23.70 20.54
N ALA A 210 8.17 24.07 20.17
CA ALA A 210 8.44 24.64 18.84
C ALA A 210 8.04 23.69 17.71
N LYS A 211 8.32 22.38 17.86
CA LYS A 211 7.99 21.38 16.84
C LYS A 211 6.48 21.14 16.74
N VAL A 212 5.77 21.08 17.87
CA VAL A 212 4.31 20.97 17.92
C VAL A 212 3.66 22.19 17.28
N THR A 213 4.05 23.40 17.68
CA THR A 213 3.51 24.64 17.08
C THR A 213 3.74 24.70 15.58
N THR A 214 4.93 24.33 15.10
CA THR A 214 5.21 24.27 13.66
C THR A 214 4.28 23.29 12.96
N TRP A 215 4.07 22.11 13.53
CA TRP A 215 3.16 21.10 12.98
C TRP A 215 1.71 21.61 12.96
N GLU A 216 1.26 22.27 14.02
CA GLU A 216 -0.09 22.82 14.13
C GLU A 216 -0.32 23.96 13.12
N ASP A 217 0.67 24.83 12.94
CA ASP A 217 0.66 25.91 11.94
C ASP A 217 0.57 25.36 10.50
N GLU A 218 1.32 24.29 10.21
CA GLU A 218 1.32 23.62 8.90
C GLU A 218 0.01 22.88 8.61
N ARG A 219 -0.68 22.37 9.63
CA ARG A 219 -1.88 21.52 9.50
C ARG A 219 -3.19 22.25 9.78
N GLY A 220 -3.13 23.41 10.44
CA GLY A 220 -4.30 24.18 10.87
C GLY A 220 -5.18 23.47 11.91
N ASN A 221 -4.64 22.47 12.61
CA ASN A 221 -5.34 21.66 13.61
C ASN A 221 -4.44 21.46 14.83
N GLU A 222 -5.05 21.27 16.00
CA GLU A 222 -4.34 20.96 17.25
C GLU A 222 -3.70 19.56 17.21
N PHE A 223 -2.49 19.45 17.77
CA PHE A 223 -1.80 18.17 17.92
C PHE A 223 -2.34 17.43 19.16
N LEU A 224 -3.18 16.42 18.91
CA LEU A 224 -3.72 15.52 19.94
C LEU A 224 -2.93 14.21 20.06
#